data_AF-A0A954D5F5-F1
#
_entry.id   AF-A0A954D5F5-F1
#
_cell.length_a   1.000
_cell.length_b   1.000
_cell.length_c   1.000
_cell.angle_alpha   90.00
_cell.angle_beta   90.00
_cell.angle_gamma   90.00
#
_symmetry.space_group_name_H-M   'P 1'
#
loop_
_entity.id
_entity.type
_entity.pdbx_description
1 polymer ?
#
loop_
_entity_poly.entity_id
_entity_poly.type
_entity_poly.pdbx_seq_one_letter_code
_entity_poly.pdbx_strand_id
1 'polypeptide(L)'
;ETFAVWLTPRSSWRTRYADWPALRKLDYVDELMAELAGQRPPVATRARPDRAGTIDKTLREYYRERQERQGVGFSDLYDRDLRRLFATPEEFAAGGDPPGEPASTFLRRNRKQIRELISRWTGEYQYTLDEVLREMMGRCRELKLRAVGDSRDLLLDFSIMLAVHTAHHVFLRREWRTV
;
A
#
# COMPACT_ATOMS: atom_id res chain seq x y z
N GLU A 1 4.91 -6.05 12.84
CA GLU A 1 5.88 -7.14 13.02
C GLU A 1 5.49 -7.91 14.27
N THR A 2 5.50 -9.24 14.22
CA THR A 2 5.20 -10.09 15.38
C THR A 2 6.50 -10.74 15.82
N PHE A 3 7.13 -10.19 16.85
CA PHE A 3 8.31 -10.80 17.44
C PHE A 3 7.86 -11.91 18.38
N ALA A 4 8.28 -13.14 18.13
CA ALA A 4 8.13 -14.23 19.07
C ALA A 4 9.23 -14.09 20.14
N VAL A 5 8.89 -13.54 21.30
CA VAL A 5 9.76 -13.53 22.47
C VAL A 5 9.39 -14.75 23.30
N TRP A 6 10.34 -15.66 23.48
CA TRP A 6 10.17 -16.75 24.44
C TRP A 6 10.20 -16.15 25.85
N LEU A 7 9.10 -16.27 26.59
CA LEU A 7 9.04 -15.79 27.96
C LEU A 7 10.00 -16.60 28.83
N THR A 8 10.73 -15.91 29.71
CA THR A 8 11.65 -16.57 30.63
C THR A 8 10.88 -17.55 31.52
N PRO A 9 11.28 -18.84 31.58
CA PRO A 9 10.67 -19.80 32.48
C PRO A 9 10.71 -19.29 33.93
N ARG A 10 9.62 -19.51 34.68
CA ARG A 10 9.42 -19.04 36.07
C ARG A 10 9.29 -17.53 36.26
N SER A 11 9.16 -16.74 35.19
CA SER A 11 8.78 -15.33 35.35
C SER A 11 7.33 -15.18 35.79
N SER A 12 7.00 -14.08 36.48
CA SER A 12 5.64 -13.71 36.90
C SER A 12 4.79 -13.19 35.74
N TRP A 13 4.93 -13.78 34.54
CA TRP A 13 4.29 -13.30 33.32
C TRP A 13 2.77 -13.34 33.41
N ARG A 14 2.20 -14.35 34.08
CA ARG A 14 0.75 -14.46 34.30
C ARG A 14 0.19 -13.25 35.04
N THR A 15 0.92 -12.76 36.05
CA THR A 15 0.56 -11.54 36.79
C THR A 15 0.78 -10.30 35.94
N ARG A 16 1.89 -10.24 35.18
CA ARG A 16 2.23 -9.09 34.34
C ARG A 16 1.26 -8.87 33.18
N TYR A 17 0.70 -9.95 32.64
CA TYR A 17 -0.21 -9.93 31.49
C TYR A 17 -1.68 -10.19 31.87
N ALA A 18 -2.04 -10.14 33.16
CA ALA A 18 -3.36 -10.51 33.65
C ALA A 18 -4.52 -9.81 32.92
N ASP A 19 -4.37 -8.50 32.66
CA ASP A 19 -5.41 -7.68 32.01
C ASP A 19 -5.28 -7.59 30.49
N TRP A 20 -4.34 -8.34 29.90
CA TRP A 20 -4.06 -8.27 28.48
C TRP A 20 -4.74 -9.41 27.73
N PRO A 21 -5.40 -9.16 26.57
CA PRO A 21 -5.95 -10.22 25.72
C PRO A 21 -4.92 -11.28 25.30
N ALA A 22 -3.64 -10.92 25.32
CA ALA A 22 -2.52 -11.82 25.05
C ALA A 22 -2.41 -12.98 26.05
N LEU A 23 -2.95 -12.87 27.27
CA LEU A 23 -2.85 -13.90 28.31
C LEU A 23 -3.36 -15.26 27.82
N ARG A 24 -4.51 -15.29 27.13
CA ARG A 24 -5.08 -16.53 26.58
C ARG A 24 -4.12 -17.22 25.61
N LYS A 25 -3.42 -16.44 24.78
CA LYS A 25 -2.43 -16.97 23.85
C LYS A 25 -1.19 -17.48 24.60
N LEU A 26 -0.79 -16.79 25.67
CA LEU A 26 0.35 -17.20 26.48
C LEU A 26 0.08 -18.50 27.24
N ASP A 27 -1.10 -18.65 27.85
CA ASP A 27 -1.51 -19.90 28.51
C ASP A 27 -1.60 -21.06 27.51
N TYR A 28 -2.21 -20.83 26.34
CA TYR A 28 -2.26 -21.83 25.27
C TYR A 28 -0.86 -22.30 24.83
N VAL A 29 0.08 -21.35 24.64
CA VAL A 29 1.45 -21.69 24.28
C VAL A 29 2.17 -22.43 25.41
N ASP A 30 1.95 -22.06 26.68
CA ASP A 30 2.54 -22.75 27.83
C ASP A 30 2.07 -24.21 27.92
N GLU A 31 0.76 -24.45 27.76
CA GLU A 31 0.16 -25.80 27.72
C GLU A 31 0.71 -26.62 26.54
N LEU A 32 0.67 -26.06 25.32
CA LEU A 32 1.17 -26.72 24.12
C LEU A 32 2.65 -27.10 24.25
N MET A 33 3.46 -26.23 24.84
CA MET A 33 4.89 -26.48 25.00
C MET A 33 5.17 -27.50 26.11
N ALA A 34 4.30 -27.61 27.12
CA ALA A 34 4.35 -28.69 28.10
C ALA A 34 4.00 -30.04 27.46
N GLU A 35 3.02 -30.10 26.56
CA GLU A 35 2.67 -31.31 25.80
C GLU A 35 3.79 -31.78 24.88
N LEU A 36 4.46 -30.83 24.21
CA LEU A 36 5.57 -31.09 23.29
C LEU A 36 6.89 -31.35 24.03
N ALA A 37 6.98 -31.09 25.33
CA ALA A 37 8.19 -31.29 26.10
C ALA A 37 8.63 -32.76 26.08
N GLY A 38 9.87 -33.01 25.62
CA GLY A 38 10.42 -34.35 25.50
C GLY A 38 10.04 -35.10 24.21
N GLN A 39 9.16 -34.56 23.38
CA GLN A 39 8.89 -35.12 22.06
C GLN A 39 10.03 -34.79 21.10
N ARG A 40 10.42 -35.78 20.28
CA ARG A 40 11.46 -35.57 19.27
C ARG A 40 10.88 -34.75 18.11
N PRO A 41 11.52 -33.64 17.69
CA PRO A 41 11.02 -32.85 16.58
C PRO A 41 10.91 -33.70 15.31
N PRO A 42 9.78 -33.64 14.57
CA PRO A 42 9.60 -34.41 13.33
C PRO A 42 10.57 -33.95 12.23
N VAL A 43 11.04 -32.70 12.29
CA VAL A 43 12.03 -32.14 11.38
C VAL A 43 13.30 -31.80 12.17
N ALA A 44 14.36 -32.57 11.96
CA ALA A 44 15.68 -32.36 12.58
C ALA A 44 16.64 -31.53 11.71
N THR A 45 16.15 -31.00 10.60
CA THR A 45 16.94 -30.26 9.61
C THR A 45 17.46 -28.95 10.19
N ARG A 46 18.79 -28.74 10.10
CA ARG A 46 19.45 -27.48 10.49
C ARG A 46 19.51 -26.45 9.36
N ALA A 47 18.79 -26.69 8.26
CA ALA A 47 18.67 -25.72 7.18
C ALA A 47 18.10 -24.43 7.78
N ARG A 48 18.75 -23.32 7.44
CA ARG A 48 18.23 -21.99 7.76
C ARG A 48 17.71 -21.45 6.43
N PRO A 49 16.45 -21.73 6.06
CA PRO A 49 15.82 -20.97 4.99
C PRO A 49 15.94 -19.48 5.36
N ASP A 50 16.28 -18.65 4.38
CA ASP A 50 16.37 -17.20 4.53
C ASP A 50 17.44 -16.69 5.52
N ARG A 51 18.68 -17.21 5.42
CA ARG A 51 19.81 -16.62 6.16
C ARG A 51 19.99 -15.16 5.75
N ALA A 52 19.97 -14.22 6.72
CA ALA A 52 20.24 -12.82 6.43
C ALA A 52 21.59 -12.59 5.71
N GLY A 53 22.61 -13.41 5.99
CA GLY A 53 23.90 -13.34 5.32
C GLY A 53 23.92 -13.84 3.87
N THR A 54 22.85 -14.44 3.38
CA THR A 54 22.69 -14.79 1.95
C THR A 54 21.86 -13.75 1.20
N ILE A 55 21.44 -12.67 1.86
CA ILE A 55 20.78 -11.53 1.22
C ILE A 55 21.88 -10.54 0.83
N ASP A 56 22.39 -10.72 -0.38
CA ASP A 56 23.36 -9.83 -1.05
C ASP A 56 22.68 -8.61 -1.70
N LYS A 57 21.37 -8.71 -1.93
CA LYS A 57 20.56 -7.65 -2.52
C LYS A 57 20.57 -6.37 -1.70
N THR A 58 21.11 -5.31 -2.27
CA THR A 58 21.08 -3.99 -1.66
C THR A 58 19.64 -3.46 -1.58
N LEU A 59 19.39 -2.52 -0.65
CA LEU A 59 18.10 -1.81 -0.61
C LEU A 59 17.76 -1.15 -1.95
N ARG A 60 18.76 -0.62 -2.66
CA ARG A 60 18.57 0.00 -3.98
C ARG A 60 18.08 -1.01 -5.02
N GLU A 61 18.71 -2.19 -5.10
CA GLU A 61 18.27 -3.26 -6.00
C GLU A 61 16.91 -3.81 -5.58
N TYR A 62 16.64 -3.89 -4.27
CA TYR A 62 15.33 -4.26 -3.75
C TYR A 62 14.25 -3.30 -4.22
N TYR A 63 14.45 -1.99 -4.06
CA TYR A 63 13.48 -0.99 -4.50
C TYR A 63 13.39 -0.91 -6.03
N ARG A 64 14.50 -1.08 -6.76
CA ARG A 64 14.49 -1.13 -8.22
C ARG A 64 13.66 -2.31 -8.73
N GLU A 65 13.95 -3.52 -8.26
CA GLU A 65 13.20 -4.70 -8.68
C GLU A 65 11.75 -4.66 -8.20
N ARG A 66 11.48 -4.09 -7.02
CA ARG A 66 10.11 -3.86 -6.55
C ARG A 66 9.37 -2.88 -7.47
N GLN A 67 10.05 -1.83 -7.92
CA GLN A 67 9.52 -0.85 -8.87
C GLN A 67 9.34 -1.46 -10.28
N GLU A 68 10.19 -2.40 -10.69
CA GLU A 68 10.11 -3.12 -11.97
C GLU A 68 9.03 -4.22 -11.95
N ARG A 69 8.86 -4.95 -10.83
CA ARG A 69 7.76 -5.90 -10.62
C ARG A 69 6.40 -5.20 -10.55
N GLN A 70 6.36 -3.99 -10.01
CA GLN A 70 5.22 -3.07 -10.11
C GLN A 70 5.16 -2.33 -11.46
N GLY A 71 6.20 -2.46 -12.28
CA GLY A 71 6.44 -1.68 -13.49
C GLY A 71 6.06 -2.39 -14.78
N VAL A 72 5.26 -3.46 -14.72
CA VAL A 72 4.62 -4.02 -15.92
C VAL A 72 3.40 -3.15 -16.24
N GLY A 73 3.67 -1.93 -16.72
CA GLY A 73 2.65 -0.93 -17.03
C GLY A 73 1.97 -0.34 -15.79
N PHE A 74 1.30 0.79 -15.97
CA PHE A 74 0.32 1.26 -15.00
C PHE A 74 -0.94 0.40 -15.15
N SER A 75 -1.55 -0.02 -14.04
CA SER A 75 -2.77 -0.82 -14.09
C SER A 75 -3.90 -0.01 -14.72
N ASP A 76 -4.61 -0.61 -15.69
CA ASP A 76 -5.81 -0.02 -16.30
C ASP A 76 -6.96 0.16 -15.29
N LEU A 77 -6.77 -0.28 -14.03
CA LEU A 77 -7.73 -0.16 -12.92
C LEU A 77 -8.33 1.26 -12.80
N TYR A 78 -7.51 2.29 -13.00
CA TYR A 78 -7.91 3.68 -12.78
C TYR A 78 -8.48 4.34 -14.04
N ASP A 79 -8.32 3.73 -15.20
CA ASP A 79 -8.62 4.36 -16.49
C ASP A 79 -10.07 4.82 -16.61
N ARG A 80 -11.01 4.01 -16.12
CA ARG A 80 -12.44 4.33 -16.18
C ARG A 80 -12.75 5.61 -15.41
N ASP A 81 -12.19 5.74 -14.22
CA ASP A 81 -12.44 6.91 -13.36
C ASP A 81 -11.69 8.13 -13.89
N LEU A 82 -10.47 7.94 -14.40
CA LEU A 82 -9.70 9.02 -15.04
C LEU A 82 -10.37 9.55 -16.30
N ARG A 83 -10.97 8.70 -17.14
CA ARG A 83 -11.75 9.12 -18.32
C ARG A 83 -13.07 9.79 -17.95
N ARG A 84 -13.63 9.50 -16.78
CA ARG A 84 -14.82 10.20 -16.28
C ARG A 84 -14.51 11.61 -15.78
N LEU A 85 -13.30 11.81 -15.27
CA LEU A 85 -12.89 13.06 -14.65
C LEU A 85 -12.19 14.02 -15.63
N PHE A 86 -11.37 13.47 -16.54
CA PHE A 86 -10.60 14.25 -17.49
C PHE A 86 -11.05 13.97 -18.91
N ALA A 87 -11.05 15.01 -19.74
CA ALA A 87 -11.45 14.90 -21.13
C ALA A 87 -10.46 14.03 -21.93
N THR A 88 -11.03 13.12 -22.71
CA THR A 88 -10.34 12.22 -23.64
C THR A 88 -10.05 12.92 -24.97
N PRO A 89 -9.09 12.39 -25.76
CA PRO A 89 -8.81 12.88 -27.11
C PRO A 89 -10.02 13.07 -28.02
N GLU A 90 -11.00 12.17 -27.91
CA GLU A 90 -12.21 12.17 -28.73
C GLU A 90 -13.16 13.32 -28.33
N GLU A 91 -13.30 13.59 -27.04
CA GLU A 91 -14.21 14.60 -26.49
C GLU A 91 -13.78 16.03 -26.84
N PHE A 92 -12.48 16.37 -26.73
CA PHE A 92 -12.01 17.70 -27.10
C PHE A 92 -11.76 17.86 -28.60
N ALA A 93 -11.55 16.76 -29.36
CA ALA A 93 -11.50 16.83 -30.82
C ALA A 93 -12.89 17.15 -31.42
N ALA A 94 -13.96 16.69 -30.77
CA ALA A 94 -15.34 16.99 -31.16
C ALA A 94 -15.80 18.39 -30.74
N GLY A 95 -15.23 18.94 -29.66
CA GLY A 95 -15.70 20.18 -29.01
C GLY A 95 -15.19 21.50 -29.61
N GLY A 96 -14.21 21.50 -30.51
CA GLY A 96 -13.69 22.72 -31.17
C GLY A 96 -12.94 23.72 -30.27
N ASP A 97 -12.99 23.57 -28.95
CA ASP A 97 -12.25 24.38 -27.99
C ASP A 97 -10.74 24.03 -27.94
N PRO A 98 -9.87 25.00 -27.60
CA PRO A 98 -8.45 24.74 -27.43
C PRO A 98 -8.22 23.64 -26.37
N PRO A 99 -7.28 22.71 -26.60
CA PRO A 99 -7.06 21.61 -25.68
C PRO A 99 -6.64 22.15 -24.32
N GLY A 100 -7.37 21.76 -23.27
CA GLY A 100 -7.02 22.06 -21.88
C GLY A 100 -5.58 21.62 -21.52
N GLU A 101 -5.10 22.01 -20.36
CA GLU A 101 -3.78 21.55 -19.93
C GLU A 101 -3.74 20.02 -19.78
N PRO A 102 -2.60 19.35 -20.03
CA PRO A 102 -2.51 17.90 -19.80
C PRO A 102 -2.88 17.57 -18.35
N ALA A 103 -3.75 16.57 -18.15
CA ALA A 103 -4.20 16.18 -16.81
C ALA A 103 -3.02 15.82 -15.89
N SER A 104 -1.99 15.18 -16.43
CA SER A 104 -0.76 14.89 -15.69
C SER A 104 -0.01 16.13 -15.20
N THR A 105 -0.03 17.23 -15.97
CA THR A 105 0.56 18.52 -15.58
C THR A 105 -0.28 19.19 -14.49
N PHE A 106 -1.61 19.20 -14.65
CA PHE A 106 -2.55 19.68 -13.64
C PHE A 106 -2.34 18.97 -12.29
N LEU A 107 -2.28 17.64 -12.30
CA LEU A 107 -2.06 16.83 -11.09
C LEU A 107 -0.69 17.07 -10.47
N ARG A 108 0.35 17.21 -11.29
CA ARG A 108 1.71 17.51 -10.82
C ARG A 108 1.77 18.86 -10.13
N ARG A 109 1.14 19.90 -10.69
CA ARG A 109 1.07 21.25 -10.10
C ARG A 109 0.34 21.24 -8.77
N ASN A 110 -0.77 20.51 -8.68
CA ASN A 110 -1.63 20.47 -7.50
C ASN A 110 -1.24 19.40 -6.47
N ARG A 111 -0.16 18.64 -6.69
CA ARG A 111 0.26 17.50 -5.85
C ARG A 111 0.28 17.82 -4.35
N LYS A 112 0.83 18.99 -3.97
CA LYS A 112 0.93 19.40 -2.57
C LYS A 112 -0.46 19.56 -1.94
N GLN A 113 -1.37 20.23 -2.64
CA GLN A 113 -2.72 20.49 -2.17
C GLN A 113 -3.55 19.21 -2.08
N ILE A 114 -3.46 18.33 -3.09
CA ILE A 114 -4.09 16.99 -3.08
C ILE A 114 -3.64 16.20 -1.84
N ARG A 115 -2.32 16.20 -1.57
CA ARG A 115 -1.75 15.50 -0.42
C ARG A 115 -2.23 16.09 0.90
N GLU A 116 -2.28 17.42 1.03
CA GLU A 116 -2.76 18.09 2.24
C GLU A 116 -4.25 17.81 2.51
N LEU A 117 -5.07 17.83 1.46
CA LEU A 117 -6.50 17.51 1.54
C LEU A 117 -6.73 16.10 2.10
N ILE A 118 -6.00 15.10 1.61
CA ILE A 118 -6.21 13.70 1.98
C ILE A 118 -5.50 13.36 3.31
N SER A 119 -4.29 13.89 3.53
CA SER A 119 -3.50 13.59 4.73
C SER A 119 -4.22 13.98 6.02
N ARG A 120 -5.04 15.04 5.99
CA ARG A 120 -5.84 15.50 7.13
C ARG A 120 -6.82 14.43 7.65
N TRP A 121 -7.30 13.56 6.76
CA TRP A 121 -8.31 12.56 7.10
C TRP A 121 -7.72 11.15 7.24
N THR A 122 -6.62 10.85 6.54
CA THR A 122 -6.11 9.48 6.49
C THR A 122 -4.93 9.18 7.40
N GLY A 123 -4.08 10.16 7.75
CA GLY A 123 -2.93 10.03 8.67
C GLY A 123 -1.79 9.08 8.27
N GLU A 124 -2.11 7.86 7.84
CA GLU A 124 -1.24 6.68 7.76
C GLU A 124 -0.82 6.32 6.32
N TYR A 125 -1.34 7.00 5.29
CA TYR A 125 -1.24 6.53 3.89
C TYR A 125 -0.33 7.36 2.99
N GLN A 126 0.56 8.21 3.52
CA GLN A 126 1.34 9.15 2.69
C GLN A 126 2.15 8.47 1.58
N TYR A 127 2.84 7.38 1.89
CA TYR A 127 3.61 6.63 0.89
C TYR A 127 2.70 5.99 -0.18
N THR A 128 1.63 5.32 0.25
CA THR A 128 0.69 4.65 -0.65
C THR A 128 -0.04 5.64 -1.55
N LEU A 129 -0.42 6.80 -1.00
CA LEU A 129 -1.00 7.90 -1.75
C LEU A 129 -0.05 8.39 -2.83
N ASP A 130 1.23 8.58 -2.49
CA ASP A 130 2.24 9.02 -3.44
C ASP A 130 2.49 8.00 -4.56
N GLU A 131 2.37 6.70 -4.26
CA GLU A 131 2.42 5.56 -5.19
C GLU A 131 1.24 5.62 -6.17
N VAL A 132 0.00 5.62 -5.67
CA VAL A 132 -1.23 5.66 -6.47
C VAL A 132 -1.32 6.94 -7.31
N LEU A 133 -0.98 8.10 -6.73
CA LEU A 133 -0.96 9.37 -7.45
C LEU A 133 0.07 9.35 -8.60
N ARG A 134 1.24 8.72 -8.41
CA ARG A 134 2.24 8.60 -9.47
C ARG A 134 1.74 7.73 -10.61
N GLU A 135 1.05 6.64 -10.29
CA GLU A 135 0.45 5.73 -11.27
C GLU A 135 -0.66 6.41 -12.08
N MET A 136 -1.60 7.10 -11.41
CA MET A 136 -2.66 7.86 -12.10
C MET A 136 -2.11 8.96 -13.01
N MET A 137 -1.06 9.70 -12.58
CA MET A 137 -0.38 10.66 -13.46
C MET A 137 0.29 10.00 -14.68
N GLY A 138 0.70 8.73 -14.53
CA GLY A 138 1.21 7.90 -15.61
C GLY A 138 0.13 7.57 -16.63
N ARG A 139 -1.00 7.01 -16.17
CA ARG A 139 -2.18 6.73 -17.01
C ARG A 139 -2.69 7.96 -17.73
N CYS A 140 -2.78 9.11 -17.06
CA CYS A 140 -3.18 10.37 -17.72
C CYS A 140 -2.28 10.73 -18.91
N ARG A 141 -0.98 10.39 -18.86
CA ARG A 141 -0.05 10.60 -19.99
C ARG A 141 -0.29 9.61 -21.12
N GLU A 142 -0.43 8.33 -20.79
CA GLU A 142 -0.67 7.26 -21.78
C GLU A 142 -1.99 7.46 -22.52
N LEU A 143 -3.03 7.84 -21.78
CA LEU A 143 -4.37 8.12 -22.30
C LEU A 143 -4.51 9.53 -22.92
N LYS A 144 -3.46 10.37 -22.82
CA LYS A 144 -3.45 11.75 -23.32
C LYS A 144 -4.61 12.60 -22.80
N LEU A 145 -4.99 12.41 -21.53
CA LEU A 145 -6.13 13.08 -20.89
C LEU A 145 -5.84 14.57 -20.64
N ARG A 146 -6.90 15.37 -20.65
CA ARG A 146 -6.86 16.84 -20.51
C ARG A 146 -7.72 17.29 -19.34
N ALA A 147 -7.20 18.24 -18.56
CA ALA A 147 -7.97 18.94 -17.54
C ALA A 147 -8.77 20.07 -18.21
N VAL A 148 -10.07 19.84 -18.40
CA VAL A 148 -11.02 20.78 -19.01
C VAL A 148 -12.09 21.09 -17.98
N GLY A 149 -12.38 22.37 -17.74
CA GLY A 149 -13.35 22.83 -16.74
C GLY A 149 -12.71 23.55 -15.55
N ASP A 150 -13.48 23.69 -14.48
CA ASP A 150 -13.05 24.42 -13.28
C ASP A 150 -11.97 23.65 -12.52
N SER A 151 -10.87 24.35 -12.22
CA SER A 151 -9.71 23.74 -11.55
C SER A 151 -10.00 23.28 -10.12
N ARG A 152 -10.91 23.94 -9.41
CA ARG A 152 -11.24 23.62 -8.02
C ARG A 152 -12.11 22.37 -7.95
N ASP A 153 -13.06 22.25 -8.86
CA ASP A 153 -13.94 21.08 -8.94
C ASP A 153 -13.14 19.83 -9.34
N LEU A 154 -12.34 19.92 -10.40
CA LEU A 154 -11.44 18.84 -10.83
C LEU A 154 -10.51 18.38 -9.72
N LEU A 155 -9.99 19.33 -8.93
CA LEU A 155 -9.11 19.02 -7.82
C LEU A 155 -9.84 18.26 -6.70
N LEU A 156 -11.05 18.68 -6.37
CA LEU A 156 -11.86 18.06 -5.33
C LEU A 156 -12.25 16.64 -5.73
N ASP A 157 -12.79 16.48 -6.93
CA ASP A 157 -13.23 15.19 -7.47
C ASP A 157 -12.05 14.21 -7.59
N PHE A 158 -10.90 14.69 -8.09
CA PHE A 158 -9.68 13.89 -8.12
C PHE A 158 -9.24 13.47 -6.71
N SER A 159 -9.30 14.38 -5.74
CA SER A 159 -8.87 14.09 -4.37
C SER A 159 -9.77 13.05 -3.70
N ILE A 160 -11.08 13.10 -3.95
CA ILE A 160 -12.05 12.10 -3.49
C ILE A 160 -11.74 10.74 -4.12
N MET A 161 -11.58 10.69 -5.44
CA MET A 161 -11.25 9.47 -6.17
C MET A 161 -9.94 8.86 -5.69
N LEU A 162 -8.89 9.66 -5.52
CA LEU A 162 -7.60 9.22 -4.99
C LEU A 162 -7.73 8.66 -3.57
N ALA A 163 -8.54 9.29 -2.70
CA ALA A 163 -8.76 8.80 -1.34
C ALA A 163 -9.43 7.41 -1.32
N VAL A 164 -10.47 7.22 -2.14
CA VAL A 164 -11.17 5.92 -2.28
C VAL A 164 -10.21 4.84 -2.76
N HIS A 165 -9.45 5.12 -3.82
CA HIS A 165 -8.50 4.16 -4.39
C HIS A 165 -7.33 3.87 -3.46
N THR A 166 -6.84 4.88 -2.73
CA THR A 166 -5.77 4.69 -1.74
C THR A 166 -6.25 3.81 -0.60
N ALA A 167 -7.47 4.04 -0.08
CA ALA A 167 -8.05 3.19 0.94
C ALA A 167 -8.19 1.75 0.45
N HIS A 168 -8.78 1.55 -0.74
CA HIS A 168 -8.94 0.23 -1.34
C HIS A 168 -7.59 -0.48 -1.55
N HIS A 169 -6.56 0.23 -2.05
CA HIS A 169 -5.22 -0.32 -2.24
C HIS A 169 -4.55 -0.73 -0.91
N VAL A 170 -4.79 0.01 0.18
CA VAL A 170 -4.33 -0.38 1.52
C VAL A 170 -5.09 -1.60 2.04
N PHE A 171 -6.41 -1.66 1.87
CA PHE A 171 -7.22 -2.81 2.29
C PHE A 171 -6.83 -4.07 1.53
N LEU A 172 -6.75 -4.02 0.20
CA LEU A 172 -6.32 -5.15 -0.62
C LEU A 172 -4.92 -5.63 -0.25
N ARG A 173 -3.94 -4.73 -0.02
CA ARG A 173 -2.58 -5.13 0.41
C ARG A 173 -2.53 -5.76 1.80
N ARG A 174 -3.51 -5.51 2.68
CA ARG A 174 -3.59 -6.15 4.00
C ARG A 174 -4.03 -7.62 3.90
N GLU A 175 -4.88 -7.96 2.94
CA GLU A 175 -5.38 -9.34 2.75
C GLU A 175 -4.29 -10.32 2.29
N TRP A 176 -3.29 -9.88 1.52
CA TRP A 176 -2.16 -10.73 1.12
C TRP A 176 -1.19 -11.09 2.25
N ARG A 177 -1.32 -10.49 3.44
CA ARG A 177 -0.48 -10.82 4.61
C ARG A 177 -1.13 -11.84 5.56
N THR A 178 -2.30 -12.34 5.20
CA THR A 178 -3.01 -13.40 5.94
C THR A 178 -3.17 -14.64 5.07
N VAL A 179 -2.05 -15.22 4.61
CA VAL A 179 -1.97 -16.62 4.18
C VAL A 179 -0.61 -17.17 4.61
#